data_AF-A0AAF0ELH7-F1
#
_entry.id   AF-A0AAF0ELH7-F1
#
_cell.length_a   1.000
_cell.length_b   1.000
_cell.length_c   1.000
_cell.angle_alpha   90.00
_cell.angle_beta   90.00
_cell.angle_gamma   90.00
#
_symmetry.space_group_name_H-M   'P 1'
#
loop_
_entity.id
_entity.type
_entity.pdbx_description
1 polymer ?
#
loop_
_entity_poly.entity_id
_entity_poly.type
_entity_poly.pdbx_seq_one_letter_code
_entity_poly.pdbx_strand_id
1 'polypeptide(L)'
;MSWQGYVDTNLVGTGKVTTAAIIGLKGGVWASSNGFNVSAEEQQSIIRGLDDPAPLQASGVYVNGKKYLTLQANPRSIYGKAA
;
A
#
# COMPACT_ATOMS: atom_id res chain seq x y z
N MET A 1 -21.28 -2.78 6.90
CA MET A 1 -19.87 -2.38 7.16
C MET A 1 -19.32 -1.77 5.88
N SER A 2 -18.70 -0.59 5.95
CA SER A 2 -18.13 0.12 4.80
C SER A 2 -16.61 -0.11 4.70
N TRP A 3 -16.03 0.08 3.51
CA TRP A 3 -14.58 0.07 3.32
C TRP A 3 -13.86 1.09 4.23
N GLN A 4 -14.48 2.26 4.41
CA GLN A 4 -13.95 3.30 5.30
C GLN A 4 -13.89 2.83 6.75
N GLY A 5 -14.89 2.08 7.23
CA GLY A 5 -14.88 1.51 8.58
C GLY A 5 -13.71 0.54 8.81
N TYR A 6 -13.30 -0.23 7.79
CA TYR A 6 -12.11 -1.08 7.90
C TYR A 6 -10.83 -0.27 8.06
N VAL A 7 -10.67 0.82 7.30
CA VAL A 7 -9.50 1.69 7.39
C VAL A 7 -9.47 2.41 8.75
N ASP A 8 -10.56 3.06 9.12
CA ASP A 8 -10.57 3.95 10.28
C ASP A 8 -10.56 3.17 11.60
N THR A 9 -11.32 2.07 11.72
CA THR A 9 -11.46 1.34 12.98
C THR A 9 -10.50 0.16 13.08
N ASN A 10 -10.43 -0.67 12.02
CA ASN A 10 -9.73 -1.96 12.09
C ASN A 10 -8.24 -1.88 11.72
N LEU A 11 -7.80 -0.79 11.09
CA LEU A 11 -6.40 -0.53 10.78
C LEU A 11 -5.87 0.62 11.61
N VAL A 12 -6.26 1.87 11.31
CA VAL A 12 -5.74 3.06 12.00
C VAL A 12 -6.18 3.11 13.46
N GLY A 13 -7.45 2.80 13.73
CA GLY A 13 -8.03 2.80 15.07
C GLY A 13 -7.39 1.82 16.06
N THR A 14 -6.56 0.88 15.58
CA THR A 14 -5.78 -0.02 16.44
C THR A 14 -4.63 0.68 17.17
N GLY A 15 -4.21 1.87 16.69
CA GLY A 15 -3.03 2.59 17.17
C GLY A 15 -1.69 1.97 16.77
N LYS A 16 -1.67 0.88 15.98
CA LYS A 16 -0.45 0.20 15.51
C LYS A 16 -0.09 0.53 14.06
N VAL A 17 -1.02 1.15 13.34
CA VAL A 17 -0.87 1.56 11.94
C VAL A 17 -1.17 3.05 11.85
N THR A 18 -0.20 3.84 11.38
CA THR A 18 -0.34 5.31 11.33
C THR A 18 -1.28 5.76 10.21
N THR A 19 -1.18 5.13 9.04
CA THR A 19 -1.98 5.44 7.85
C THR A 19 -2.27 4.16 7.08
N ALA A 20 -3.43 4.08 6.44
CA ALA A 20 -3.83 2.90 5.68
C ALA A 20 -4.74 3.26 4.50
N ALA A 21 -4.69 2.43 3.46
CA ALA A 21 -5.63 2.47 2.33
C ALA A 21 -6.01 1.04 1.92
N ILE A 22 -7.20 0.90 1.35
CA ILE A 22 -7.66 -0.32 0.68
C ILE A 22 -7.79 0.00 -0.81
N ILE A 23 -7.05 -0.74 -1.64
CA ILE A 23 -7.01 -0.56 -3.09
C ILE A 23 -7.56 -1.80 -3.80
N GLY A 24 -8.25 -1.59 -4.91
CA GLY A 24 -8.71 -2.68 -5.78
C GLY A 24 -7.58 -3.21 -6.65
N LEU A 25 -7.59 -4.51 -6.95
CA LEU A 25 -6.60 -5.14 -7.85
C LEU A 25 -6.68 -4.66 -9.30
N LYS A 26 -7.76 -3.97 -9.67
CA LYS A 26 -7.92 -3.29 -10.97
C LYS A 26 -7.60 -1.79 -10.88
N GLY A 27 -6.95 -1.36 -9.80
CA GLY A 27 -6.81 0.03 -9.43
C GLY A 27 -8.04 0.59 -8.72
N GLY A 28 -7.90 1.82 -8.23
CA GLY A 28 -8.91 2.54 -7.45
C GLY A 28 -8.71 2.37 -5.95
N VAL A 29 -8.79 3.48 -5.22
CA VAL A 29 -8.78 3.50 -3.75
C VAL A 29 -10.23 3.39 -3.27
N TRP A 30 -10.56 2.31 -2.56
CA TRP A 30 -11.90 2.10 -2.00
C TRP A 30 -12.08 2.83 -0.67
N ALA A 31 -11.01 3.00 0.09
CA ALA A 31 -10.96 3.77 1.31
C ALA A 31 -9.52 4.15 1.62
N SER A 32 -9.33 5.29 2.30
CA SER A 32 -8.03 5.74 2.78
C SER A 32 -8.18 6.57 4.05
N SER A 33 -7.16 6.56 4.89
CA SER A 33 -7.05 7.44 6.03
C SER A 33 -6.73 8.86 5.59
N ASN A 34 -7.08 9.85 6.41
CA ASN A 34 -6.87 11.27 6.08
C ASN A 34 -5.40 11.57 5.72
N GLY A 35 -5.17 12.30 4.62
CA GLY A 35 -3.83 12.67 4.15
C GLY A 35 -2.98 11.55 3.53
N PHE A 36 -3.54 10.34 3.37
CA PHE A 36 -2.84 9.22 2.75
C PHE A 36 -3.35 9.01 1.32
N ASN A 37 -2.59 9.48 0.33
CA ASN A 37 -2.98 9.42 -1.07
C ASN A 37 -2.06 8.47 -1.84
N VAL A 38 -2.59 7.30 -2.24
CA VAL A 38 -1.83 6.37 -3.09
C VAL A 38 -2.14 6.69 -4.55
N SER A 39 -1.14 7.17 -5.30
CA SER A 39 -1.36 7.58 -6.70
C SER A 39 -1.74 6.39 -7.60
N ALA A 40 -2.29 6.66 -8.78
CA ALA A 40 -2.64 5.59 -9.72
C ALA A 40 -1.39 4.80 -10.16
N GLU A 41 -0.26 5.48 -10.32
CA GLU A 41 1.03 4.91 -10.68
C GLU A 41 1.57 4.02 -9.55
N GLU A 42 1.48 4.48 -8.30
CA GLU A 42 1.86 3.70 -7.12
C GLU A 42 1.00 2.45 -6.98
N GLN A 43 -0.33 2.57 -7.13
CA GLN A 43 -1.26 1.43 -7.12
C GLN A 43 -0.87 0.39 -8.17
N GLN A 44 -0.66 0.82 -9.42
CA GLN A 44 -0.29 -0.10 -10.50
C GLN A 44 1.06 -0.77 -10.25
N SER A 45 2.04 -0.04 -9.71
CA SER A 45 3.34 -0.59 -9.36
C SER A 45 3.23 -1.68 -8.29
N ILE A 46 2.43 -1.45 -7.24
CA ILE A 46 2.21 -2.41 -6.16
C ILE A 46 1.43 -3.64 -6.67
N ILE A 47 0.38 -3.43 -7.45
CA ILE A 47 -0.44 -4.52 -8.02
C ILE A 47 0.41 -5.41 -8.92
N ARG A 48 1.17 -4.84 -9.85
CA ARG A 48 2.10 -5.62 -10.70
C ARG A 48 3.17 -6.33 -9.87
N GLY A 49 3.60 -5.70 -8.78
CA GLY A 49 4.58 -6.24 -7.84
C GLY A 49 4.15 -7.53 -7.12
N LEU A 50 2.85 -7.83 -7.07
CA LEU A 50 2.35 -9.11 -6.56
C LEU A 50 2.65 -10.26 -7.54
N ASP A 51 2.60 -9.99 -8.85
CA ASP A 51 2.90 -11.00 -9.88
C ASP A 51 4.40 -11.04 -10.23
N ASP A 52 5.04 -9.87 -10.40
CA ASP A 52 6.46 -9.71 -10.69
C ASP A 52 7.14 -8.80 -9.64
N PRO A 53 7.85 -9.37 -8.65
CA PRO A 53 8.48 -8.59 -7.59
C PRO A 53 9.77 -7.88 -8.01
N ALA A 54 10.37 -8.22 -9.16
CA ALA A 54 11.72 -7.77 -9.52
C ALA A 54 11.85 -6.22 -9.60
N PRO A 55 10.90 -5.47 -10.18
CA PRO A 55 10.98 -4.01 -10.23
C PRO A 55 10.97 -3.36 -8.83
N LEU A 56 10.15 -3.89 -7.92
CA LEU A 56 10.06 -3.38 -6.55
C LEU A 56 11.32 -3.73 -5.75
N GLN A 57 11.89 -4.92 -5.93
CA GLN A 57 13.14 -5.29 -5.28
C GLN A 57 14.32 -4.40 -5.73
N ALA A 58 14.38 -4.05 -7.01
CA ALA A 58 15.44 -3.19 -7.54
C ALA A 58 15.25 -1.71 -7.19
N SER A 59 14.03 -1.19 -7.29
CA SER A 59 13.76 0.27 -7.24
C SER A 59 13.13 0.74 -5.94
N GLY A 60 12.67 -0.17 -5.08
CA GLY A 60 11.87 0.12 -3.89
C GLY A 60 10.37 0.22 -4.19
N VAL A 61 9.58 0.31 -3.12
CA VAL A 61 8.13 0.53 -3.17
C VAL A 61 7.83 2.00 -2.90
N TYR A 62 6.98 2.62 -3.71
CA TYR A 62 6.51 3.99 -3.49
C TYR A 62 5.07 3.97 -3.00
N VAL A 63 4.80 4.71 -1.93
CA VAL A 63 3.46 4.94 -1.41
C VAL A 63 3.39 6.35 -0.85
N ASN A 64 2.36 7.12 -1.23
CA ASN A 64 2.15 8.49 -0.79
C ASN A 64 3.36 9.39 -1.07
N GLY A 65 3.98 9.21 -2.24
CA GLY A 65 5.16 9.95 -2.70
C GLY A 65 6.46 9.58 -1.99
N LYS A 66 6.44 8.63 -1.03
CA LYS A 66 7.62 8.22 -0.27
C LYS A 66 8.15 6.88 -0.75
N LYS A 67 9.46 6.80 -0.93
CA LYS A 67 10.19 5.55 -1.24
C LYS A 67 10.43 4.72 0.01
N TYR A 68 10.25 3.42 -0.12
CA TYR A 68 10.58 2.39 0.88
C TYR A 68 11.51 1.35 0.25
N LEU A 69 12.53 0.92 0.99
CA LEU A 69 13.38 -0.21 0.61
C LEU A 69 12.57 -1.50 0.72
N THR A 70 12.52 -2.30 -0.34
CA THR A 70 11.81 -3.58 -0.35
C THR A 70 12.55 -4.62 0.51
N LEU A 71 11.87 -5.15 1.52
CA LEU A 71 12.37 -6.23 2.38
C LEU A 71 11.86 -7.60 1.96
N GLN A 72 10.61 -7.64 1.49
CA GLN A 72 9.95 -8.86 1.02
C GLN A 72 8.97 -8.49 -0.09
N ALA A 73 8.87 -9.32 -1.11
CA ALA A 73 7.82 -9.24 -2.13
C ALA A 73 7.49 -10.66 -2.61
N ASN A 74 6.22 -11.04 -2.47
CA ASN A 74 5.66 -12.32 -2.91
C ASN A 74 4.19 -12.12 -3.35
N PRO A 75 3.51 -13.16 -3.88
CA PRO A 75 2.15 -13.02 -4.42
C PRO A 75 1.06 -12.52 -3.46
N ARG A 76 1.35 -12.45 -2.16
CA ARG A 76 0.42 -11.98 -1.13
C ARG A 76 0.92 -10.73 -0.40
N SER A 77 2.23 -10.60 -0.22
CA SER A 77 2.81 -9.68 0.76
C SER A 77 4.05 -8.98 0.20
N ILE A 78 3.97 -7.65 0.22
CA ILE A 78 5.08 -6.76 -0.07
C ILE A 78 5.34 -5.92 1.19
N TYR A 79 6.56 -5.97 1.71
CA TYR A 79 6.98 -5.21 2.89
C TYR A 79 8.11 -4.26 2.52
N GLY A 80 7.93 -2.99 2.85
CA GLY A 80 8.91 -1.93 2.64
C GLY A 80 9.34 -1.31 3.96
N LYS A 81 10.59 -0.81 4.02
CA LYS A 81 11.13 -0.08 5.16
C LYS A 81 11.63 1.29 4.71
N ALA A 82 11.18 2.35 5.38
CA ALA A 82 11.76 3.68 5.21
C ALA A 82 13.07 3.76 6.00
N ALA A 83 14.05 4.50 5.47
CA ALA A 83 15.21 4.91 6.24
C ALA A 83 14.82 5.87 7.38
#